data_AF-A0A0S8HQ07-F1
#
_entry.id   AF-A0A0S8HQ07-F1
#
_cell.length_a   1.000
_cell.length_b   1.000
_cell.length_c   1.000
_cell.angle_alpha   90.00
_cell.angle_beta   90.00
_cell.angle_gamma   90.00
#
_symmetry.space_group_name_H-M   'P 1'
#
loop_
_entity.id
_entity.type
_entity.pdbx_description
1 polymer ?
#
loop_
_entity_poly.entity_id
_entity_poly.type
_entity_poly.pdbx_seq_one_letter_code
_entity_poly.pdbx_strand_id
1 'polypeptide(L)'
;MKKLSIILILSIFCTAFFTYTTFSDQIIAYFKIGFVPIQDKIMLKWKSNNETPVEKYIIERSLDNITFKTIGSEAPKNNNTDYQFIDSNIFKTASRTFYYRLKVQKKDGTFFYTNIVHLSPRISSAKQTWGSIKAIFH
;
A
#
# COMPACT_ATOMS: atom_id res chain seq x y z
N MET A 1 -27.02 33.79 36.83
CA MET A 1 -25.96 32.89 37.37
C MET A 1 -25.99 31.49 36.77
N LYS A 2 -27.14 30.78 36.73
CA LYS A 2 -27.24 29.41 36.18
C LYS A 2 -26.85 29.25 34.68
N LYS A 3 -27.13 30.25 33.83
CA LYS A 3 -26.75 30.25 32.40
C LYS A 3 -25.23 30.42 32.17
N LEU A 4 -24.51 31.09 33.07
CA LEU A 4 -23.06 31.32 32.94
C LEU A 4 -22.26 30.04 33.26
N SER A 5 -22.69 29.25 34.26
CA SER A 5 -22.05 27.96 34.59
C SER A 5 -22.19 26.92 33.48
N ILE A 6 -23.31 26.89 32.76
CA ILE A 6 -23.53 25.94 31.64
C ILE A 6 -22.59 26.23 30.47
N ILE A 7 -22.35 27.50 30.15
CA ILE A 7 -21.45 27.93 29.06
C ILE A 7 -19.98 27.59 29.41
N LEU A 8 -19.58 27.78 30.67
CA LEU A 8 -18.25 27.40 31.15
C LEU A 8 -18.00 25.88 31.11
N ILE A 9 -19.00 25.07 31.50
CA ILE A 9 -18.91 23.61 31.47
C ILE A 9 -18.87 23.07 30.03
N LEU A 10 -19.63 23.68 29.11
CA LEU A 10 -19.63 23.31 27.69
C LEU A 10 -18.29 23.67 26.99
N SER A 11 -17.68 24.79 27.39
CA SER A 11 -16.35 25.20 26.92
C SER A 11 -15.24 24.25 27.36
N ILE A 12 -15.28 23.74 28.59
CA ILE A 12 -14.29 22.80 29.12
C ILE A 12 -14.44 21.41 28.48
N PHE A 13 -15.67 21.00 28.15
CA PHE A 13 -15.90 19.78 27.38
C PHE A 13 -15.43 19.92 25.92
N CYS A 14 -15.57 21.10 25.30
CA CYS A 14 -15.13 21.35 23.94
C CYS A 14 -13.59 21.40 23.81
N THR A 15 -12.88 21.90 24.81
CA THR A 15 -11.41 21.90 24.82
C THR A 15 -10.84 20.51 25.16
N ALA A 16 -11.50 19.74 26.03
CA ALA A 16 -11.13 18.35 26.29
C ALA A 16 -11.38 17.45 25.05
N PHE A 17 -12.44 17.69 24.29
CA PHE A 17 -12.71 16.95 23.05
C PHE A 17 -11.68 17.24 21.94
N PHE A 18 -11.01 18.40 21.99
CA PHE A 18 -10.04 18.81 20.97
C PHE A 18 -8.62 18.28 21.21
N THR A 19 -8.29 17.80 22.41
CA THR A 19 -6.93 17.35 22.76
C THR A 19 -6.74 15.84 22.85
N TYR A 20 -7.78 15.03 22.59
CA TYR A 20 -7.58 13.60 22.34
C TYR A 20 -7.37 13.35 20.86
N THR A 21 -6.42 14.06 20.23
CA THR A 21 -5.78 13.50 19.05
C THR A 21 -4.93 12.35 19.58
N THR A 22 -5.53 11.17 19.69
CA THR A 22 -4.76 9.94 19.74
C THR A 22 -3.89 9.97 18.50
N PHE A 23 -2.61 10.29 18.66
CA PHE A 23 -1.60 9.99 17.67
C PHE A 23 -1.60 8.46 17.59
N SER A 24 -2.48 7.91 16.75
CA SER A 24 -2.40 6.54 16.32
C SER A 24 -1.02 6.43 15.69
N ASP A 25 -0.08 5.80 16.40
CA ASP A 25 1.26 5.52 15.89
C ASP A 25 1.11 4.60 14.68
N GLN A 26 0.97 5.21 13.51
CA GLN A 26 0.62 4.52 12.28
C GLN A 26 1.90 3.93 11.71
N ILE A 27 2.03 2.60 11.77
CA ILE A 27 3.19 1.85 11.28
C ILE A 27 3.51 2.20 9.80
N ILE A 28 2.49 2.34 8.94
CA ILE A 28 2.65 2.71 7.53
C ILE A 28 2.15 4.13 7.29
N ALA A 29 3.03 5.03 6.86
CA ALA A 29 2.67 6.41 6.52
C ALA A 29 1.86 6.48 5.22
N TYR A 30 2.32 5.80 4.18
CA TYR A 30 1.63 5.71 2.91
C TYR A 30 1.96 4.41 2.18
N PHE A 31 1.05 3.99 1.30
CA PHE A 31 1.28 2.95 0.32
C PHE A 31 0.73 3.41 -1.03
N LYS A 32 1.59 3.42 -2.05
CA LYS A 32 1.26 3.92 -3.40
C LYS A 32 1.89 3.03 -4.46
N ILE A 33 1.34 3.11 -5.65
CA ILE A 33 1.84 2.38 -6.82
C ILE A 33 2.04 3.33 -8.00
N GLY A 34 2.95 2.98 -8.88
CA GLY A 34 3.22 3.69 -10.12
C GLY A 34 3.55 2.70 -11.23
N PHE A 35 3.16 3.02 -12.46
CA PHE A 35 3.54 2.25 -13.64
C PHE A 35 4.83 2.80 -14.24
N VAL A 36 5.72 1.91 -14.68
CA VAL A 36 6.98 2.23 -15.38
C VAL A 36 6.83 1.80 -16.84
N PRO A 37 6.40 2.68 -17.76
CA PRO A 37 5.99 2.30 -19.13
C PRO A 37 7.11 1.77 -20.02
N ILE A 38 8.35 2.21 -19.76
CA ILE A 38 9.50 1.81 -20.58
C ILE A 38 9.80 0.32 -20.36
N GLN A 39 9.64 -0.16 -19.13
CA GLN A 39 10.00 -1.52 -18.72
C GLN A 39 8.80 -2.45 -18.57
N ASP A 40 7.58 -1.92 -18.75
CA ASP A 40 6.33 -2.63 -18.50
C ASP A 40 6.33 -3.28 -17.10
N LYS A 41 6.56 -2.46 -16.07
CA LYS A 41 6.61 -2.88 -14.66
C LYS A 41 5.71 -2.03 -13.78
N ILE A 42 5.22 -2.60 -12.69
CA ILE A 42 4.53 -1.87 -11.63
C ILE A 42 5.48 -1.70 -10.46
N MET A 43 5.66 -0.46 -10.03
CA MET A 43 6.48 -0.09 -8.90
C MET A 43 5.58 0.21 -7.71
N LEU A 44 5.78 -0.51 -6.62
CA LEU A 44 5.12 -0.28 -5.35
C LEU A 44 6.06 0.49 -4.43
N LYS A 45 5.54 1.49 -3.73
CA LYS A 45 6.26 2.30 -2.76
C LYS A 45 5.46 2.44 -1.48
N TRP A 46 6.08 2.17 -0.35
CA TRP A 46 5.51 2.48 0.97
C TRP A 46 6.56 3.13 1.86
N LYS A 47 6.06 3.83 2.87
CA LYS A 47 6.89 4.40 3.92
C LYS A 47 6.42 3.87 5.26
N SER A 48 7.35 3.35 6.06
CA SER A 48 7.09 3.02 7.45
C SER A 48 7.37 4.23 8.33
N ASN A 49 6.57 4.49 9.36
CA ASN A 49 6.90 5.48 10.39
C ASN A 49 7.58 4.78 11.58
N ASN A 50 6.94 3.71 12.08
CA ASN A 50 7.45 2.89 13.16
C ASN A 50 7.46 1.41 12.73
N GLU A 51 8.60 0.75 12.90
CA GLU A 51 8.83 -0.65 12.56
C GLU A 51 8.92 -1.56 13.78
N THR A 52 8.74 -1.03 14.99
CA THR A 52 8.60 -1.87 16.19
C THR A 52 7.11 -1.96 16.52
N PRO A 53 6.46 -3.14 16.41
CA PRO A 53 7.02 -4.49 16.43
C PRO A 53 6.91 -5.24 15.08
N VAL A 54 7.15 -4.60 13.94
CA VAL A 54 7.08 -5.25 12.63
C VAL A 54 8.15 -6.35 12.52
N GLU A 55 7.75 -7.49 11.97
CA GLU A 55 8.61 -8.61 11.62
C GLU A 55 8.85 -8.67 10.12
N LYS A 56 7.80 -8.52 9.30
CA LYS A 56 7.92 -8.54 7.85
C LYS A 56 6.78 -7.82 7.13
N TYR A 57 7.11 -7.25 5.99
CA TYR A 57 6.16 -6.72 5.02
C TYR A 57 5.91 -7.75 3.92
N ILE A 58 4.67 -8.13 3.70
CA ILE A 58 4.28 -9.09 2.66
C ILE A 58 3.53 -8.35 1.56
N ILE A 59 4.04 -8.41 0.34
CA ILE A 59 3.42 -7.79 -0.82
C ILE A 59 2.47 -8.80 -1.44
N GLU A 60 1.19 -8.46 -1.47
CA GLU A 60 0.15 -9.29 -2.05
C GLU A 60 -0.48 -8.61 -3.27
N ARG A 61 -0.76 -9.41 -4.31
CA ARG A 61 -1.37 -8.98 -5.57
C ARG A 61 -2.63 -9.79 -5.86
N SER A 62 -3.65 -9.13 -6.38
CA SER A 62 -4.89 -9.72 -6.84
C SER A 62 -5.25 -9.21 -8.25
N LEU A 63 -5.99 -10.03 -9.00
CA LEU A 63 -6.54 -9.68 -10.32
C LEU A 63 -8.07 -9.49 -10.30
N ASP A 64 -8.72 -9.78 -9.17
CA ASP A 64 -10.17 -9.81 -8.98
C ASP A 64 -10.62 -8.99 -7.76
N ASN A 65 -9.67 -8.36 -7.05
CA ASN A 65 -9.86 -7.67 -5.77
C ASN A 65 -10.41 -8.57 -4.63
N ILE A 66 -10.40 -9.89 -4.80
CA ILE A 66 -10.95 -10.87 -3.86
C ILE A 66 -9.84 -11.82 -3.41
N THR A 67 -9.16 -12.44 -4.36
CA THR A 67 -8.12 -13.43 -4.13
C THR A 67 -6.74 -12.78 -4.23
N PHE A 68 -6.07 -12.62 -3.09
CA PHE A 68 -4.73 -12.05 -3.01
C PHE A 68 -3.66 -13.14 -2.90
N LYS A 69 -2.63 -13.05 -3.73
CA LYS A 69 -1.47 -13.95 -3.75
C LYS A 69 -0.21 -13.18 -3.37
N THR A 70 0.63 -13.79 -2.53
CA THR A 70 1.95 -13.24 -2.19
C THR A 70 2.85 -13.22 -3.42
N ILE A 71 3.45 -12.06 -3.69
CA ILE A 71 4.43 -11.89 -4.77
C ILE A 71 5.83 -11.51 -4.27
N GLY A 72 5.96 -11.18 -2.99
CA GLY A 72 7.24 -10.87 -2.37
C GLY A 72 7.11 -10.55 -0.89
N SER A 73 8.24 -10.39 -0.22
CA SER A 73 8.31 -9.90 1.16
C SER A 73 9.60 -9.13 1.39
N GLU A 74 9.52 -8.12 2.25
CA GLU A 74 10.66 -7.31 2.69
C GLU A 74 10.74 -7.34 4.20
N ALA A 75 11.96 -7.46 4.74
CA ALA A 75 12.20 -7.29 6.17
C ALA A 75 12.18 -5.80 6.53
N PRO A 76 11.77 -5.44 7.76
CA PRO A 76 11.97 -4.10 8.29
C PRO A 76 13.46 -3.77 8.33
N LYS A 77 13.79 -2.52 8.00
CA LYS A 77 15.15 -1.99 7.93
C LYS A 77 15.36 -1.00 9.06
N ASN A 78 14.52 0.04 9.13
CA ASN A 78 14.56 1.05 10.16
C ASN A 78 13.25 1.88 10.18
N ASN A 79 12.99 2.57 11.29
CA ASN A 79 11.91 3.54 11.39
C ASN A 79 12.06 4.65 10.33
N ASN A 80 10.93 5.21 9.88
CA ASN A 80 10.89 6.29 8.89
C ASN A 80 11.55 5.95 7.53
N THR A 81 11.49 4.68 7.11
CA THR A 81 12.17 4.22 5.88
C THR A 81 11.21 4.14 4.69
N ASP A 82 11.69 4.58 3.53
CA ASP A 82 11.03 4.39 2.24
C ASP A 82 11.44 3.06 1.61
N TYR A 83 10.45 2.29 1.18
CA TYR A 83 10.60 0.99 0.53
C TYR A 83 10.12 1.04 -0.90
N GLN A 84 10.69 0.15 -1.72
CA GLN A 84 10.32 -0.01 -3.11
C GLN A 84 10.33 -1.49 -3.50
N PHE A 85 9.27 -1.94 -4.17
CA PHE A 85 9.17 -3.25 -4.76
C PHE A 85 8.77 -3.13 -6.23
N ILE A 86 9.34 -3.97 -7.10
CA ILE A 86 9.08 -3.93 -8.54
C ILE A 86 8.42 -5.25 -8.98
N ASP A 87 7.16 -5.16 -9.39
CA ASP A 87 6.45 -6.25 -10.03
C ASP A 87 6.71 -6.22 -11.55
N SER A 88 7.54 -7.16 -12.01
CA SER A 88 7.89 -7.32 -13.42
C SER A 88 7.00 -8.33 -14.15
N ASN A 89 6.12 -9.05 -13.45
CA ASN A 89 5.33 -10.14 -14.01
C ASN A 89 3.92 -9.67 -14.41
N ILE A 90 3.87 -8.55 -15.13
CA ILE A 90 2.61 -7.94 -15.61
C ILE A 90 2.40 -8.16 -17.13
N PHE A 91 3.47 -8.44 -17.88
CA PHE A 91 3.45 -8.60 -19.34
C PHE A 91 2.59 -9.78 -19.81
N LYS A 92 2.39 -10.78 -18.95
CA LYS A 92 1.63 -12.00 -19.29
C LYS A 92 0.12 -11.78 -19.32
N THR A 93 -0.37 -10.61 -18.89
CA THR A 93 -1.80 -10.37 -18.73
C THR A 93 -2.17 -8.98 -19.25
N ALA A 94 -2.41 -8.87 -20.55
CA ALA A 94 -2.78 -7.61 -21.17
C ALA A 94 -4.09 -7.06 -20.59
N SER A 95 -4.08 -5.76 -20.29
CA SER A 95 -5.26 -4.95 -19.96
C SER A 95 -6.10 -5.43 -18.75
N ARG A 96 -5.45 -5.81 -17.65
CA ARG A 96 -6.14 -6.05 -16.37
C ARG A 96 -5.82 -4.99 -15.33
N THR A 97 -6.81 -4.72 -14.49
CA THR A 97 -6.59 -4.00 -13.24
C THR A 97 -5.85 -4.91 -12.28
N PHE A 98 -4.73 -4.43 -11.77
CA PHE A 98 -3.97 -5.10 -10.73
C PHE A 98 -4.28 -4.43 -9.40
N TYR A 99 -4.61 -5.24 -8.39
CA TYR A 99 -4.87 -4.80 -7.03
C TYR A 99 -3.70 -5.22 -6.15
N TYR A 100 -3.25 -4.33 -5.27
CA TYR A 100 -2.15 -4.58 -4.37
C TYR A 100 -2.51 -4.15 -2.96
N ARG A 101 -2.01 -4.90 -1.99
CA ARG A 101 -2.06 -4.54 -0.57
C ARG A 101 -0.78 -5.02 0.09
N LEU A 102 -0.42 -4.37 1.20
CA LEU A 102 0.64 -4.82 2.07
C LEU A 102 0.03 -5.50 3.27
N LYS A 103 0.48 -6.72 3.57
CA LYS A 103 0.22 -7.38 4.86
C LYS A 103 1.43 -7.14 5.75
N VAL A 104 1.22 -6.42 6.84
CA VAL A 104 2.27 -6.12 7.82
C VAL A 104 2.15 -7.16 8.93
N GLN A 105 3.14 -8.04 9.03
CA GLN A 105 3.23 -9.04 10.08
C GLN A 105 4.09 -8.50 11.22
N LYS A 106 3.59 -8.60 12.44
CA LYS A 106 4.27 -8.22 13.68
C LYS A 106 4.94 -9.44 14.31
N LYS A 107 5.92 -9.20 15.18
CA LYS A 107 6.69 -10.22 15.91
C LYS A 107 5.84 -11.09 16.84
N ASP A 108 4.66 -10.62 17.23
CA ASP A 108 3.68 -11.38 18.03
C ASP A 108 2.80 -12.32 17.17
N GLY A 109 3.04 -12.37 15.87
CA GLY A 109 2.26 -13.15 14.91
C GLY A 109 0.98 -12.46 14.43
N THR A 110 0.59 -11.34 15.02
CA THR A 110 -0.55 -10.55 14.55
C THR A 110 -0.20 -9.83 13.24
N PHE A 111 -1.22 -9.49 12.47
CA PHE A 111 -1.01 -8.77 11.23
C PHE A 111 -2.18 -7.84 10.93
N PHE A 112 -1.93 -6.86 10.08
CA PHE A 112 -2.96 -6.01 9.50
C PHE A 112 -2.66 -5.76 8.02
N TYR A 113 -3.68 -5.32 7.28
CA TYR A 113 -3.54 -4.97 5.88
C TYR A 113 -3.57 -3.46 5.70
N THR A 114 -2.82 -2.96 4.73
CA THR A 114 -2.99 -1.59 4.25
C THR A 114 -4.22 -1.48 3.35
N ASN A 115 -4.57 -0.24 3.02
CA ASN A 115 -5.52 0.06 1.96
C ASN A 115 -5.11 -0.64 0.66
N ILE A 116 -6.11 -1.07 -0.10
CA ILE A 116 -5.91 -1.65 -1.42
C ILE A 116 -5.69 -0.52 -2.42
N VAL A 117 -4.60 -0.62 -3.17
CA VAL A 117 -4.26 0.29 -4.27
C VAL A 117 -4.33 -0.48 -5.57
N HIS A 118 -4.80 0.17 -6.65
CA HIS A 118 -5.01 -0.51 -7.92
C HIS A 118 -4.62 0.34 -9.12
N LEU A 119 -4.22 -0.34 -10.19
CA LEU A 119 -3.73 0.29 -11.41
C LEU A 119 -4.10 -0.60 -12.60
N SER A 120 -4.57 0.05 -13.67
CA SER A 120 -4.78 -0.57 -14.98
C SER A 120 -3.72 -0.03 -15.96
N PRO A 121 -2.57 -0.69 -16.12
CA PRO A 121 -1.52 -0.22 -17.02
C PRO A 121 -1.97 -0.33 -18.48
N ARG A 122 -1.79 0.75 -19.23
CA ARG A 122 -1.95 0.75 -20.69
C ARG A 122 -0.66 0.23 -21.32
N ILE A 123 -0.60 -1.07 -21.56
CA ILE A 123 0.50 -1.69 -22.32
C ILE A 123 0.21 -1.50 -23.81
N SER A 124 1.17 -0.97 -24.56
CA SER A 124 1.05 -0.82 -26.02
C SER A 124 0.86 -2.19 -26.68
N SER A 125 -0.22 -2.36 -27.44
CA SER A 125 -0.52 -3.58 -28.20
C SER A 125 0.55 -3.94 -29.22
N ALA A 126 1.24 -2.95 -29.80
CA ALA A 126 2.34 -3.16 -30.73
C ALA A 126 3.58 -3.80 -30.08
N LYS A 127 3.85 -3.51 -28.80
CA LYS A 127 4.95 -4.17 -28.05
C LYS A 127 4.63 -5.64 -27.78
N GLN A 128 3.36 -5.98 -27.58
CA GLN A 128 2.94 -7.34 -27.26
C GLN A 128 3.04 -8.26 -28.49
N THR A 129 2.65 -7.79 -29.66
CA THR A 129 2.70 -8.59 -30.91
C THR A 129 4.11 -8.79 -31.44
N TRP A 130 5.01 -7.79 -31.30
CA TRP A 130 6.39 -7.91 -31.77
C TRP A 130 7.17 -9.04 -31.08
N GLY A 131 6.95 -9.26 -29.78
CA GLY A 131 7.56 -10.36 -29.04
C GLY A 131 7.06 -11.74 -29.52
N SER A 132 5.76 -11.87 -29.80
CA SER A 132 5.17 -13.10 -30.30
C SER A 132 5.59 -13.40 -31.75
N ILE A 133 5.68 -12.39 -32.60
CA ILE A 133 6.08 -12.54 -34.00
C ILE A 133 7.56 -12.95 -34.11
N LYS A 134 8.45 -12.35 -33.31
CA LYS A 134 9.89 -12.70 -33.31
C LYS A 134 10.15 -14.16 -32.92
N ALA A 135 9.31 -14.75 -32.06
CA ALA A 135 9.44 -16.14 -31.64
C ALA A 135 9.06 -17.17 -32.72
N ILE A 136 8.45 -16.74 -33.84
CA ILE A 136 8.02 -17.62 -34.94
C ILE A 136 9.12 -17.79 -36.00
N PHE A 137 10.11 -16.90 -36.02
CA PHE A 137 11.19 -16.90 -37.02
C PHE A 137 12.50 -17.56 -36.51
N HIS A 138 12.41 -18.47 -35.55
CA HIS A 138 13.52 -19.22 -34.98
C HIS A 138 13.29 -20.72 -35.04
#